data_AF-A0A318HPI3-F1
#
_entry.id   AF-A0A318HPI3-F1
#
_cell.length_a   1.000
_cell.length_b   1.000
_cell.length_c   1.000
_cell.angle_alpha   90.00
_cell.angle_beta   90.00
_cell.angle_gamma   90.00
#
_symmetry.space_group_name_H-M   'P 1'
#
loop_
_entity.id
_entity.type
_entity.pdbx_description
1 polymer ?
#
loop_
_entity_poly.entity_id
_entity_poly.type
_entity_poly.pdbx_seq_one_letter_code
_entity_poly.pdbx_strand_id
1 'polypeptide(L)'
;MKNISIYNERLLNRVFSRKTRRGIVSISYDLDWLPLNRKIDFTINRLCSYRFHKARLTLHFWEPNEVLERMLKECAVDDYEMIREYKSMRMRPGIVHINFVNEFNKRFLKVLITKHYNFENALADSLNVTPFIAIDSGSEVIAIKLYDDRGFYEYVLAIPGRNK
;
A
#
# COMPACT_ATOMS: atom_id res chain seq x y z
N MET A 1 24.38 10.44 -3.79
CA MET A 1 23.48 9.30 -4.10
C MET A 1 22.19 9.47 -3.31
N LYS A 2 21.02 9.26 -3.91
CA LYS A 2 19.73 9.41 -3.20
C LYS A 2 19.57 8.26 -2.21
N ASN A 3 19.27 8.57 -0.96
CA ASN A 3 18.94 7.59 0.08
C ASN A 3 17.70 6.78 -0.36
N ILE A 4 17.90 5.56 -0.88
CA ILE A 4 16.82 4.64 -1.26
C ILE A 4 16.35 3.98 0.03
N SER A 5 15.12 4.29 0.43
CA SER A 5 14.54 3.84 1.68
C SER A 5 13.02 3.87 1.57
N ILE A 6 12.37 2.94 2.27
CA ILE A 6 10.90 2.90 2.43
C ILE A 6 10.33 4.12 3.18
N TYR A 7 11.19 4.95 3.77
CA TYR A 7 10.80 6.18 4.47
C TYR A 7 11.03 7.45 3.63
N ASN A 8 11.59 7.33 2.42
CA ASN A 8 11.82 8.48 1.55
C ASN A 8 10.58 8.79 0.70
N GLU A 9 9.62 9.53 1.27
CA GLU A 9 8.37 9.88 0.59
C GLU A 9 8.59 10.60 -0.74
N ARG A 10 9.57 11.51 -0.84
CA ARG A 10 9.88 12.20 -2.09
C ARG A 10 10.36 11.24 -3.17
N LEU A 11 11.06 10.17 -2.80
CA LEU A 11 11.41 9.10 -3.74
C LEU A 11 10.17 8.30 -4.11
N LEU A 12 9.42 7.79 -3.13
CA LEU A 12 8.24 6.95 -3.35
C LEU A 12 7.17 7.66 -4.19
N ASN A 13 6.85 8.92 -3.90
CA ASN A 13 5.92 9.73 -4.69
C ASN A 13 6.38 9.89 -6.15
N ARG A 14 7.70 9.95 -6.40
CA ARG A 14 8.24 9.99 -7.77
C ARG A 14 8.20 8.64 -8.46
N VAL A 15 8.28 7.54 -7.72
CA VAL A 15 8.14 6.18 -8.25
C VAL A 15 6.69 5.95 -8.64
N PHE A 16 5.74 6.21 -7.73
CA PHE A 16 4.31 6.03 -7.98
C PHE A 16 3.70 6.93 -9.07
N SER A 17 4.38 8.02 -9.43
CA SER A 17 3.96 8.94 -10.50
C SER A 17 4.63 8.69 -11.85
N ARG A 18 5.62 7.78 -11.95
CA ARG A 18 6.41 7.60 -13.18
C ARG A 18 6.43 6.16 -13.64
N LYS A 19 6.20 5.95 -14.93
CA LYS A 19 6.12 4.61 -15.52
C LYS A 19 7.50 3.97 -15.77
N THR A 20 8.56 4.71 -16.11
CA THR A 20 9.87 4.12 -16.42
C THR A 20 11.06 5.05 -16.15
N ARG A 21 12.12 4.52 -15.50
CA ARG A 21 13.45 5.13 -15.37
C ARG A 21 14.53 4.05 -15.31
N ARG A 22 15.75 4.41 -15.71
CA ARG A 22 16.94 3.54 -15.58
C ARG A 22 17.11 3.11 -14.11
N GLY A 23 17.22 1.80 -13.89
CA GLY A 23 17.40 1.20 -12.56
C GLY A 23 16.11 0.93 -11.77
N ILE A 24 14.93 1.02 -12.40
CA ILE A 24 13.65 0.63 -11.80
C ILE A 24 12.97 -0.39 -12.71
N VAL A 25 12.67 -1.57 -12.17
CA VAL A 25 11.78 -2.54 -12.83
C VAL A 25 10.34 -2.16 -12.50
N SER A 26 9.46 -2.14 -13.49
CA SER A 26 8.02 -1.89 -13.29
C SER A 26 7.23 -3.10 -13.76
N ILE A 27 6.29 -3.53 -12.93
CA ILE A 27 5.38 -4.65 -13.18
C ILE A 27 3.96 -4.13 -13.01
N SER A 28 3.07 -4.52 -13.92
CA SER A 28 1.64 -4.22 -13.86
C SER A 28 0.88 -5.52 -13.74
N TYR A 29 -0.03 -5.60 -12.79
CA TYR A 29 -0.97 -6.72 -12.67
C TYR A 29 -2.32 -6.27 -13.18
N ASP A 30 -2.85 -6.98 -14.17
CA ASP A 30 -4.20 -6.80 -14.68
C ASP A 30 -5.09 -7.91 -14.09
N LEU A 31 -6.10 -7.49 -13.34
CA LEU A 31 -7.04 -8.35 -12.63
C LEU A 31 -8.48 -8.12 -13.10
N ASP A 32 -8.72 -7.32 -14.15
CA ASP A 32 -10.05 -6.83 -14.53
C ASP A 32 -11.08 -7.97 -14.68
N TRP A 33 -10.61 -9.09 -15.25
CA TRP A 33 -11.43 -10.25 -15.59
C TRP A 33 -11.57 -11.28 -14.46
N LEU A 34 -11.00 -11.01 -13.28
CA LEU A 34 -11.15 -11.86 -12.11
C LEU A 34 -12.38 -11.46 -11.28
N PRO A 35 -13.15 -12.44 -10.75
CA PRO A 35 -14.16 -12.16 -9.75
C PRO A 35 -13.57 -11.42 -8.54
N LEU A 36 -14.35 -10.53 -7.91
CA LEU A 36 -13.89 -9.67 -6.81
C LEU A 36 -13.18 -10.45 -5.67
N ASN A 37 -13.75 -11.57 -5.23
CA ASN A 37 -13.11 -12.41 -4.21
C ASN A 37 -11.73 -12.93 -4.64
N ARG A 38 -11.57 -13.29 -5.92
CA ARG A 38 -10.30 -13.73 -6.50
C ARG A 38 -9.31 -12.58 -6.64
N LYS A 39 -9.76 -11.37 -6.99
CA LYS A 39 -8.94 -10.15 -6.99
C LYS A 39 -8.35 -9.90 -5.61
N ILE A 40 -9.20 -9.94 -4.57
CA ILE A 40 -8.79 -9.73 -3.17
C ILE A 40 -7.77 -10.80 -2.74
N ASP A 41 -8.06 -12.08 -2.98
CA ASP A 41 -7.17 -13.17 -2.59
C ASP A 41 -5.82 -13.10 -3.30
N PHE A 42 -5.83 -12.79 -4.61
CA PHE A 42 -4.60 -12.61 -5.39
C PHE A 42 -3.74 -11.49 -4.80
N THR A 43 -4.32 -10.30 -4.59
CA THR A 43 -3.58 -9.14 -4.08
C THR A 43 -2.95 -9.44 -2.72
N ILE A 44 -3.70 -10.05 -1.80
CA ILE A 44 -3.18 -10.40 -0.47
C ILE A 44 -2.07 -11.44 -0.56
N ASN A 45 -2.28 -12.51 -1.34
CA ASN A 45 -1.27 -13.54 -1.49
C ASN A 45 0.01 -13.00 -2.12
N ARG A 46 -0.11 -12.09 -3.09
CA ARG A 46 1.05 -11.42 -3.67
C ARG A 46 1.79 -10.57 -2.64
N LEU A 47 1.09 -9.75 -1.86
CA LEU A 47 1.73 -8.94 -0.81
C LEU A 47 2.40 -9.83 0.25
N CYS A 48 1.72 -10.87 0.72
CA CYS A 48 2.27 -11.79 1.71
C CYS A 48 3.36 -12.73 1.15
N SER A 49 3.61 -12.75 -0.17
CA SER A 49 4.68 -13.55 -0.76
C SER A 49 6.08 -12.95 -0.56
N TYR A 50 6.16 -11.65 -0.23
CA TYR A 50 7.43 -10.99 0.00
C TYR A 50 8.02 -11.34 1.36
N ARG A 51 9.30 -11.71 1.37
CA ARG A 51 10.12 -11.71 2.57
C ARG A 51 10.75 -10.34 2.72
N PHE A 52 10.64 -9.75 3.91
CA PHE A 52 11.16 -8.42 4.18
C PHE A 52 11.56 -8.25 5.63
N HIS A 53 12.42 -7.28 5.92
CA HIS A 53 12.72 -6.90 7.30
C HIS A 53 11.77 -5.83 7.79
N LYS A 54 11.47 -4.86 6.93
CA LYS A 54 10.56 -3.75 7.21
C LYS A 54 9.68 -3.48 6.01
N ALA A 55 8.42 -3.18 6.27
CA ALA A 55 7.55 -2.57 5.27
C ALA A 55 6.77 -1.42 5.90
N ARG A 56 6.36 -0.47 5.06
CA ARG A 56 5.47 0.62 5.43
C ARG A 56 4.31 0.66 4.45
N LEU A 57 3.10 0.71 4.99
CA LEU A 57 1.90 1.06 4.24
C LEU A 57 1.56 2.53 4.53
N THR A 58 1.57 3.34 3.49
CA THR A 58 1.03 4.70 3.51
C THR A 58 -0.37 4.64 2.95
N LEU A 59 -1.37 5.00 3.75
CA LEU A 59 -2.76 5.02 3.34
C LEU A 59 -3.22 6.46 3.19
N HIS A 60 -3.62 6.82 1.98
CA HIS A 60 -4.41 8.03 1.75
C HIS A 60 -5.88 7.68 1.96
N PHE A 61 -6.62 8.49 2.71
CA PHE A 61 -8.03 8.22 3.02
C PHE A 61 -8.91 9.47 2.94
N TRP A 62 -10.17 9.32 2.54
CA TRP A 62 -11.18 10.39 2.49
C TRP A 62 -12.39 10.08 3.39
N GLU A 63 -12.13 9.34 4.46
CA GLU A 63 -13.12 8.92 5.46
C GLU A 63 -12.93 9.69 6.77
N PRO A 64 -13.97 9.83 7.60
CA PRO A 64 -13.80 10.30 8.97
C PRO A 64 -12.71 9.50 9.70
N ASN A 65 -11.85 10.17 10.48
CA ASN A 65 -10.70 9.53 11.12
C ASN A 65 -11.13 8.35 12.01
N GLU A 66 -12.30 8.45 12.64
CA GLU A 66 -12.87 7.45 13.54
C GLU A 66 -13.19 6.14 12.82
N VAL A 67 -13.52 6.18 11.53
CA VAL A 67 -13.75 4.98 10.71
C VAL A 67 -12.45 4.21 10.53
N LEU A 68 -11.37 4.93 10.22
CA LEU A 68 -10.05 4.36 10.05
C LEU A 68 -9.50 3.80 11.38
N GLU A 69 -9.57 4.59 12.46
CA GLU A 69 -9.10 4.19 13.78
C GLU A 69 -9.82 2.94 14.30
N ARG A 70 -11.13 2.85 14.09
CA ARG A 70 -11.90 1.65 14.43
C ARG A 70 -11.41 0.43 13.66
N MET A 71 -11.18 0.54 12.34
CA MET A 71 -10.66 -0.57 11.53
C MET A 71 -9.27 -1.02 12.02
N LEU A 72 -8.38 -0.06 12.34
CA LEU A 72 -7.05 -0.36 12.86
C LEU A 72 -7.13 -1.12 14.18
N LYS A 73 -7.98 -0.65 15.10
CA LYS A 73 -8.23 -1.30 16.40
C LYS A 73 -8.81 -2.70 16.26
N GLU A 74 -9.84 -2.88 15.43
CA GLU A 74 -10.48 -4.19 15.18
C GLU A 74 -9.50 -5.21 14.58
N CYS A 75 -8.49 -4.73 13.85
CA CYS A 75 -7.46 -5.56 13.24
C CYS A 75 -6.19 -5.71 14.08
N ALA A 76 -6.15 -5.15 15.31
CA ALA A 76 -4.98 -5.11 16.18
C ALA A 76 -3.74 -4.54 15.47
N VAL A 77 -3.89 -3.36 14.86
CA VAL A 77 -2.78 -2.61 14.26
C VAL A 77 -2.31 -1.56 15.25
N ASP A 78 -1.14 -1.80 15.85
CA ASP A 78 -0.62 -0.96 16.93
C ASP A 78 0.52 -0.02 16.47
N ASP A 79 1.29 -0.40 15.45
CA ASP A 79 2.39 0.41 14.90
C ASP A 79 1.89 1.26 13.73
N TYR A 80 1.19 2.34 14.07
CA TYR A 80 0.75 3.35 13.11
C TYR A 80 0.97 4.78 13.60
N GLU A 81 1.09 5.70 12.64
CA GLU A 81 1.27 7.13 12.87
C GLU A 81 0.30 7.91 11.98
N MET A 82 -0.59 8.70 12.60
CA MET A 82 -1.45 9.64 11.87
C MET A 82 -0.63 10.86 11.46
N ILE A 83 -0.28 10.96 10.18
CA ILE A 83 0.51 12.06 9.61
C ILE A 83 -0.38 13.27 9.32
N ARG A 84 -1.61 13.01 8.90
CA ARG A 84 -2.58 14.04 8.58
C ARG A 84 -3.99 13.50 8.77
N GLU A 85 -4.77 14.15 9.61
CA GLU A 85 -6.20 13.90 9.71
C GLU A 85 -6.93 14.32 8.43
N TYR A 86 -7.97 13.56 8.07
CA TYR A 86 -8.91 13.98 7.07
C TYR A 86 -9.83 15.08 7.63
N LYS A 87 -10.10 16.11 6.82
CA LYS A 87 -11.07 17.15 7.14
C LYS A 87 -12.20 17.05 6.14
N SER A 88 -13.42 16.83 6.65
CA SER A 88 -14.63 16.67 5.83
C SER A 88 -14.76 17.79 4.78
N MET A 89 -15.27 17.42 3.60
CA MET A 89 -15.46 18.29 2.43
C MET A 89 -14.17 18.88 1.82
N ARG A 90 -12.98 18.44 2.26
CA ARG A 90 -11.72 18.80 1.59
C ARG A 90 -11.33 17.75 0.56
N MET A 91 -10.75 18.20 -0.55
CA MET A 91 -10.19 17.31 -1.59
C MET A 91 -8.93 16.58 -1.12
N ARG A 92 -8.23 17.12 -0.12
CA ARG A 92 -6.95 16.57 0.34
C ARG A 92 -7.19 15.39 1.29
N PRO A 93 -6.59 14.21 1.04
CA PRO A 93 -6.82 13.03 1.88
C PRO A 93 -6.20 13.20 3.27
N GLY A 94 -6.69 12.47 4.26
CA GLY A 94 -5.88 12.10 5.41
C GLY A 94 -4.73 11.18 5.02
N ILE A 95 -3.70 11.08 5.86
CA ILE A 95 -2.56 10.19 5.66
C ILE A 95 -2.24 9.50 6.98
N VAL A 96 -2.20 8.16 6.95
CA VAL A 96 -1.64 7.33 8.02
C VAL A 96 -0.48 6.49 7.48
N HIS A 97 0.54 6.33 8.30
CA HIS A 97 1.60 5.34 8.09
C HIS A 97 1.39 4.16 9.02
N ILE A 98 1.55 2.96 8.48
CA ILE A 98 1.48 1.71 9.24
C ILE A 98 2.77 0.95 8.96
N ASN A 99 3.51 0.59 9.99
CA ASN A 99 4.77 -0.13 9.83
C ASN A 99 4.56 -1.63 10.12
N PHE A 100 5.33 -2.44 9.41
CA PHE A 100 5.34 -3.90 9.55
C PHE A 100 6.78 -4.37 9.71
N VAL A 101 6.97 -5.39 10.54
CA VAL A 101 8.27 -6.01 10.79
C VAL A 101 8.15 -7.49 10.47
N ASN A 102 9.03 -7.98 9.60
CA ASN A 102 9.12 -9.37 9.11
C ASN A 102 7.92 -9.91 8.31
N GLU A 103 6.69 -9.51 8.64
CA GLU A 103 5.47 -9.99 7.98
C GLU A 103 4.36 -8.94 7.99
N PHE A 104 3.40 -9.12 7.08
CA PHE A 104 2.18 -8.32 7.08
C PHE A 104 1.13 -8.92 8.01
N ASN A 105 0.37 -8.07 8.71
CA ASN A 105 -0.87 -8.49 9.36
C ASN A 105 -1.90 -8.87 8.29
N LYS A 106 -2.01 -10.17 8.00
CA LYS A 106 -2.87 -10.69 6.94
C LYS A 106 -4.36 -10.38 7.17
N ARG A 107 -4.82 -10.36 8.43
CA ARG A 107 -6.20 -10.00 8.79
C ARG A 107 -6.47 -8.55 8.40
N PHE A 108 -5.58 -7.64 8.79
CA PHE A 108 -5.67 -6.24 8.42
C PHE A 108 -5.67 -6.05 6.90
N LEU A 109 -4.74 -6.68 6.18
CA LEU A 109 -4.69 -6.58 4.71
C LEU A 109 -5.98 -7.08 4.06
N LYS A 110 -6.56 -8.19 4.55
CA LYS A 110 -7.83 -8.71 4.03
C LYS A 110 -8.95 -7.70 4.20
N VAL A 111 -9.07 -7.10 5.38
CA VAL A 111 -10.09 -6.07 5.66
C VAL A 111 -9.87 -4.85 4.78
N LEU A 112 -8.66 -4.29 4.76
CA LEU A 112 -8.31 -3.09 4.00
C LEU A 112 -8.59 -3.26 2.50
N ILE A 113 -8.09 -4.34 1.89
CA ILE A 113 -8.22 -4.58 0.44
C ILE A 113 -9.68 -4.86 0.07
N THR A 114 -10.42 -5.60 0.90
CA THR A 114 -11.85 -5.84 0.67
C THR A 114 -12.62 -4.52 0.67
N LYS A 115 -12.42 -3.68 1.69
CA LYS A 115 -13.12 -2.39 1.79
C LYS A 115 -12.74 -1.42 0.66
N HIS A 116 -11.46 -1.40 0.26
CA HIS A 116 -10.99 -0.61 -0.87
C HIS A 116 -11.64 -1.06 -2.19
N TYR A 117 -11.65 -2.35 -2.50
CA TYR A 117 -12.26 -2.82 -3.76
C TYR A 117 -13.79 -2.72 -3.75
N ASN A 118 -14.42 -2.86 -2.58
CA ASN A 118 -15.84 -2.58 -2.42
C ASN A 118 -16.17 -1.12 -2.78
N PHE A 119 -15.30 -0.16 -2.41
CA PHE A 119 -15.47 1.25 -2.79
C PHE A 119 -15.49 1.43 -4.31
N GLU A 120 -14.52 0.84 -5.01
CA GLU A 120 -14.43 0.92 -6.49
C GLU A 120 -15.64 0.29 -7.20
N ASN A 121 -16.29 -0.68 -6.54
CA ASN A 121 -17.48 -1.37 -7.07
C ASN A 121 -18.80 -0.81 -6.52
N ALA A 122 -18.78 0.31 -5.78
CA ALA A 122 -19.96 0.91 -5.12
C ALA A 122 -20.74 -0.08 -4.23
N LEU A 123 -20.03 -0.98 -3.56
CA LEU A 123 -20.58 -1.97 -2.63
C LEU A 123 -20.61 -1.43 -1.19
N ALA A 124 -21.48 -2.03 -0.37
CA ALA A 124 -21.52 -1.73 1.06
C ALA A 124 -20.22 -2.12 1.78
N ASP A 125 -20.05 -1.59 3.00
CA ASP A 125 -18.85 -1.80 3.81
C ASP A 125 -17.56 -1.45 3.05
N SER A 126 -17.56 -0.31 2.38
CA SER A 126 -16.46 0.23 1.59
C SER A 126 -15.62 1.23 2.38
N LEU A 127 -14.40 1.52 1.89
CA LEU A 127 -13.54 2.56 2.43
C LEU A 127 -12.88 3.32 1.28
N ASN A 128 -13.09 4.63 1.20
CA ASN A 128 -12.45 5.47 0.19
C ASN A 128 -10.98 5.72 0.53
N VAL A 129 -10.11 4.87 -0.01
CA VAL A 129 -8.66 4.90 0.26
C VAL A 129 -7.81 4.58 -0.95
N THR A 130 -6.55 5.01 -0.89
CA THR A 130 -5.50 4.57 -1.82
C THR A 130 -4.31 4.04 -1.02
N PRO A 131 -4.09 2.71 -1.00
CA PRO A 131 -2.94 2.10 -0.35
C PRO A 131 -1.65 2.17 -1.19
N PHE A 132 -0.56 2.60 -0.54
CA PHE A 132 0.80 2.54 -1.07
C PHE A 132 1.66 1.72 -0.12
N ILE A 133 2.40 0.75 -0.63
CA ILE A 133 3.23 -0.13 0.17
C ILE A 133 4.68 0.04 -0.27
N ALA A 134 5.60 0.16 0.68
CA ALA A 134 7.03 0.17 0.44
C ALA A 134 7.67 -0.90 1.32
N ILE A 135 8.41 -1.82 0.70
CA ILE A 135 9.00 -3.00 1.33
C ILE A 135 10.51 -2.92 1.19
N ASP A 136 11.25 -3.13 2.28
CA ASP A 136 12.71 -3.28 2.29
C ASP A 136 13.05 -4.78 2.41
N SER A 137 13.49 -5.36 1.29
CA SER A 137 13.93 -6.76 1.22
C SER A 137 15.38 -6.95 1.68
N GLY A 138 16.07 -5.87 2.07
CA GLY A 138 17.50 -5.85 2.36
C GLY A 138 18.31 -5.36 1.16
N SER A 139 18.17 -6.00 -0.01
CA SER A 139 18.88 -5.66 -1.25
C SER A 139 18.11 -4.67 -2.14
N GLU A 140 16.79 -4.61 -2.00
CA GLU A 140 15.90 -3.84 -2.86
C GLU A 140 14.84 -3.12 -2.05
N VAL A 141 14.30 -2.03 -2.63
CA VAL A 141 13.04 -1.45 -2.20
C VAL A 141 11.97 -1.79 -3.23
N ILE A 142 10.90 -2.45 -2.78
CA ILE A 142 9.73 -2.77 -3.60
C ILE A 142 8.63 -1.80 -3.22
N ALA A 143 8.15 -1.01 -4.18
CA ALA A 143 7.07 -0.07 -4.00
C ALA A 143 5.84 -0.54 -4.77
N ILE A 144 4.69 -0.65 -4.11
CA ILE A 144 3.43 -1.14 -4.67
C ILE A 144 2.35 -0.07 -4.50
N LYS A 145 1.61 0.19 -5.58
CA LYS A 145 0.46 1.11 -5.57
C LYS A 145 -0.80 0.33 -5.93
N LEU A 146 -1.69 0.18 -4.95
CA LEU A 146 -3.04 -0.34 -5.17
C LEU A 146 -3.91 0.85 -5.61
N TYR A 147 -4.25 0.91 -6.90
CA TYR A 147 -4.94 2.07 -7.47
C TYR A 147 -6.46 1.91 -7.42
N ASP A 148 -6.96 0.80 -7.95
CA ASP A 148 -8.37 0.40 -7.94
C ASP A 148 -8.46 -1.14 -7.90
N ASP A 149 -9.66 -1.69 -8.11
CA ASP A 149 -9.91 -3.14 -8.10
C ASP A 149 -9.50 -3.87 -9.39
N ARG A 150 -9.09 -3.13 -10.43
CA ARG A 150 -8.73 -3.69 -11.74
C ARG A 150 -7.28 -4.14 -11.79
N GLY A 151 -6.46 -3.71 -10.84
CA GLY A 151 -5.06 -4.10 -10.80
C GLY A 151 -4.20 -3.22 -9.90
N PHE A 152 -2.89 -3.45 -9.97
CA PHE A 152 -1.92 -2.65 -9.25
C PHE A 152 -0.56 -2.63 -9.93
N TYR A 153 0.25 -1.66 -9.53
CA TYR A 153 1.61 -1.49 -10.01
C TYR A 153 2.62 -1.86 -8.93
N GLU A 154 3.68 -2.52 -9.34
CA GLU A 154 4.84 -2.87 -8.53
C GLU A 154 6.09 -2.28 -9.17
N TYR A 155 6.97 -1.74 -8.34
CA TYR A 155 8.23 -1.13 -8.75
C TYR A 155 9.36 -1.66 -7.89
N VAL A 156 10.38 -2.25 -8.51
CA VAL A 156 11.57 -2.76 -7.83
C VAL A 156 12.73 -1.81 -8.06
N LEU A 157 13.28 -1.29 -6.96
CA LEU A 157 14.42 -0.39 -6.94
C LEU A 157 15.62 -1.10 -6.31
N ALA A 158 16.63 -1.39 -7.13
CA ALA A 158 17.89 -1.94 -6.63
C ALA A 158 18.60 -0.91 -5.72
N ILE A 159 19.14 -1.37 -4.59
CA ILE A 159 19.97 -0.55 -3.69
C ILE A 159 21.45 -0.79 -4.04
N PRO A 160 22.16 0.17 -4.64
CA PRO A 160 23.57 -0.01 -4.99
C PRO A 160 24.41 -0.31 -3.74
N GLY A 161 25.25 -1.35 -3.82
CA GLY A 161 26.17 -1.73 -2.73
C GLY A 161 25.60 -2.70 -1.68
N ARG A 162 24.33 -3.14 -1.83
CA ARG A 162 23.74 -4.21 -1.00
C ARG A 162 23.57 -5.55 -1.71
N ASN A 163 23.90 -5.61 -3.00
CA ASN A 163 24.05 -6.87 -3.72
C ASN A 163 25.45 -7.41 -3.43
N LYS A 164 25.55 -8.34 -2.49
CA LYS A 164 26.72 -9.21 -2.30
C LYS A 164 26.26 -10.65 -2.43
#